data_AF-A0AAW1UVA3-F1
#
_entry.id   AF-A0AAW1UVA3-F1
#
_cell.length_a   1.000
_cell.length_b   1.000
_cell.length_c   1.000
_cell.angle_alpha   90.00
_cell.angle_beta   90.00
_cell.angle_gamma   90.00
#
_symmetry.space_group_name_H-M   'P 1'
#
loop_
_entity.id
_entity.type
_entity.pdbx_description
1 polymer ?
#
loop_
_entity_poly.entity_id
_entity_poly.type
_entity_poly.pdbx_seq_one_letter_code
_entity_poly.pdbx_strand_id
1 'polypeptide(L)'
;MSFSGLKTMYGSIWIGCVLLAHICLSADELYFTKSPQTVDVVQGKSVTLPCEVAPSDGVRYYWELNGSTLENTTRRYQRGANLHITRVDRERDSGQFTCVAVDPRGTSITSSSASLNIQ
;
A
#
# COMPACT_ATOMS: atom_id res chain seq x y z
N MET A 1 -61.89 -40.13 0.55
CA MET A 1 -60.58 -40.04 -0.11
C MET A 1 -59.53 -40.33 0.95
N SER A 2 -58.78 -41.42 0.76
CA SER A 2 -57.78 -41.91 1.72
C SER A 2 -56.48 -41.13 1.53
N PHE A 3 -55.90 -40.61 2.62
CA PHE A 3 -54.46 -40.35 2.70
C PHE A 3 -53.95 -40.89 4.04
N SER A 4 -53.43 -42.11 3.95
CA SER A 4 -52.53 -42.77 4.89
C SER A 4 -51.16 -42.08 4.92
N GLY A 5 -50.59 -41.88 6.12
CA GLY A 5 -49.16 -41.55 6.25
C GLY A 5 -48.75 -40.88 7.55
N LEU A 6 -48.69 -41.64 8.64
CA LEU A 6 -48.06 -41.26 9.91
C LEU A 6 -46.55 -41.58 9.84
N LYS A 7 -45.66 -40.64 10.19
CA LYS A 7 -44.50 -40.85 11.10
C LYS A 7 -43.53 -39.66 11.12
N THR A 8 -43.41 -39.07 12.31
CA THR A 8 -42.18 -38.56 12.96
C THR A 8 -40.87 -38.65 12.17
N MET A 9 -40.13 -37.53 12.12
CA MET A 9 -38.78 -37.49 12.71
C MET A 9 -38.33 -36.05 12.99
N TYR A 10 -38.05 -35.79 14.26
CA TYR A 10 -37.13 -34.74 14.68
C TYR A 10 -35.80 -34.91 13.92
N GLY A 11 -35.22 -33.82 13.44
CA GLY A 11 -33.86 -33.78 12.89
C GLY A 11 -33.84 -33.48 11.40
N SER A 12 -33.62 -32.20 11.06
CA SER A 12 -32.97 -31.72 9.81
C SER A 12 -33.08 -30.20 9.64
N ILE A 13 -33.93 -29.50 10.39
CA ILE A 13 -34.13 -28.03 10.24
C ILE A 13 -33.28 -27.24 11.26
N TRP A 14 -32.10 -27.77 11.58
CA TRP A 14 -31.02 -27.05 12.29
C TRP A 14 -29.69 -27.14 11.51
N ILE A 15 -29.76 -27.35 10.19
CA ILE A 15 -28.60 -27.36 9.28
C ILE A 15 -28.68 -26.18 8.30
N GLY A 16 -29.85 -25.58 8.11
CA GLY A 16 -30.03 -24.43 7.21
C GLY A 16 -29.52 -23.09 7.77
N CYS A 17 -29.38 -22.95 9.09
CA CYS A 17 -28.89 -21.71 9.73
C CYS A 17 -27.39 -21.77 10.11
N VAL A 18 -26.75 -22.94 9.92
CA VAL A 18 -25.31 -23.18 10.17
C VAL A 18 -24.56 -23.40 8.84
N LEU A 19 -25.18 -23.15 7.69
CA LEU A 19 -24.48 -22.93 6.40
C LEU A 19 -23.88 -21.51 6.35
N LEU A 20 -23.10 -21.25 7.40
CA LEU A 20 -21.95 -20.37 7.56
C LEU A 20 -22.10 -18.93 7.05
N ALA A 21 -22.40 -18.07 8.02
CA ALA A 21 -21.83 -16.73 8.14
C ALA A 21 -20.69 -16.42 7.14
N HIS A 22 -20.93 -15.44 6.28
CA HIS A 22 -20.01 -14.34 6.04
C HIS A 22 -18.52 -14.69 5.97
N ILE A 23 -18.07 -15.34 4.90
CA ILE A 23 -16.68 -15.12 4.48
C ILE A 23 -16.67 -13.73 3.83
N CYS A 24 -16.53 -12.68 4.65
CA CYS A 24 -15.96 -11.44 4.15
C CYS A 24 -14.49 -11.79 3.92
N LEU A 25 -14.17 -12.24 2.70
CA LEU A 25 -12.80 -12.44 2.29
C LEU A 25 -12.21 -11.04 2.21
N SER A 26 -11.71 -10.50 3.33
CA SER A 26 -10.87 -9.31 3.27
C SER A 26 -9.60 -9.78 2.55
N ALA A 27 -9.57 -9.58 1.24
CA ALA A 27 -8.30 -9.59 0.55
C ALA A 27 -7.46 -8.53 1.26
N ASP A 28 -6.34 -8.96 1.84
CA ASP A 28 -5.32 -8.06 2.36
C ASP A 28 -4.66 -7.42 1.12
N GLU A 29 -5.38 -6.46 0.55
CA GLU A 29 -4.99 -5.66 -0.59
C GLU A 29 -4.16 -4.51 -0.06
N LEU A 30 -2.96 -4.38 -0.61
CA LEU A 30 -2.00 -3.38 -0.19
C LEU A 30 -2.54 -1.99 -0.56
N TYR A 31 -2.50 -1.06 0.38
CA TYR A 31 -2.90 0.33 0.14
C TYR A 31 -2.00 1.31 0.89
N PHE A 32 -1.85 2.52 0.37
CA PHE A 32 -1.06 3.56 1.03
C PHE A 32 -1.81 4.17 2.21
N THR A 33 -1.26 4.05 3.41
CA THR A 33 -1.70 4.78 4.60
C THR A 33 -1.08 6.17 4.67
N LYS A 34 0.11 6.34 4.07
CA LYS A 34 0.72 7.64 3.80
C LYS A 34 1.32 7.66 2.41
N SER A 35 1.02 8.72 1.67
CA SER A 35 1.59 9.00 0.37
C SER A 35 2.41 10.30 0.42
N PRO A 36 3.47 10.42 -0.38
CA PRO A 36 4.23 11.66 -0.43
C PRO A 36 3.38 12.82 -0.93
N GLN A 37 3.68 14.01 -0.43
CA GLN A 37 3.05 15.25 -0.80
C GLN A 37 4.12 16.21 -1.32
N THR A 38 3.73 17.14 -2.19
CA THR A 38 4.64 18.21 -2.65
C THR A 38 5.10 19.08 -1.49
N VAL A 39 6.40 19.40 -1.44
CA VAL A 39 7.01 20.16 -0.34
C VAL A 39 7.81 21.35 -0.88
N ASP A 40 7.65 22.51 -0.27
CA ASP A 40 8.54 23.66 -0.47
C ASP A 40 9.83 23.49 0.34
N VAL A 41 10.98 23.57 -0.32
CA VAL A 41 12.28 23.33 0.31
C VAL A 41 13.34 24.24 -0.28
N VAL A 42 14.21 24.77 0.56
CA VAL A 42 15.34 25.60 0.10
C VAL A 42 16.45 24.71 -0.45
N GLN A 43 17.07 25.13 -1.55
CA GLN A 43 18.21 24.42 -2.12
C GLN A 43 19.30 24.12 -1.07
N GLY A 44 19.82 22.88 -1.10
CA GLY A 44 20.84 22.39 -0.18
C GLY A 44 20.32 21.95 1.19
N LYS A 45 19.05 22.17 1.54
CA LYS A 45 18.44 21.63 2.77
C LYS A 45 18.03 20.18 2.61
N SER A 46 17.75 19.52 3.74
CA SER A 46 17.24 18.16 3.75
C SER A 46 15.71 18.14 3.68
N VAL A 47 15.17 17.06 3.12
CA VAL A 47 13.73 16.76 3.10
C VAL A 47 13.52 15.26 3.26
N THR A 48 12.37 14.88 3.80
CA THR A 48 11.91 13.49 3.87
C THR A 48 10.54 13.39 3.21
N LEU A 49 10.41 12.50 2.23
CA LEU A 49 9.13 12.17 1.62
C LEU A 49 8.59 10.91 2.29
N PRO A 50 7.45 11.01 3.02
CA PRO A 50 6.87 9.88 3.71
C PRO A 50 6.19 8.92 2.73
N CYS A 51 6.26 7.63 3.02
CA CYS A 51 5.52 6.58 2.34
C CYS A 51 5.24 5.46 3.34
N GLU A 52 4.00 5.01 3.46
CA GLU A 52 3.60 3.90 4.33
C GLU A 52 2.44 3.15 3.68
N VAL A 53 2.42 1.83 3.82
CA VAL A 53 1.32 0.98 3.36
C VAL A 53 0.79 0.09 4.47
N ALA A 54 -0.42 -0.41 4.29
CA ALA A 54 -0.98 -1.50 5.08
C ALA A 54 -1.54 -2.57 4.14
N PRO A 55 -1.35 -3.86 4.45
CA PRO A 55 -0.42 -4.41 5.46
C PRO A 55 1.04 -4.08 5.09
N SER A 56 1.94 -3.96 6.07
CA SER A 56 3.37 -3.62 5.83
C SER A 56 4.31 -4.82 5.94
N ASP A 57 3.82 -5.97 6.39
CA ASP A 57 4.64 -7.16 6.64
C ASP A 57 5.20 -7.73 5.33
N GLY A 58 6.54 -7.84 5.28
CA GLY A 58 7.26 -8.37 4.12
C GLY A 58 7.22 -7.49 2.86
N VAL A 59 6.66 -6.28 2.95
CA VAL A 59 6.58 -5.35 1.83
C VAL A 59 7.95 -4.74 1.55
N ARG A 60 8.34 -4.72 0.27
CA ARG A 60 9.55 -4.04 -0.20
C ARG A 60 9.16 -2.72 -0.83
N TYR A 61 10.03 -1.72 -0.68
CA TYR A 61 9.79 -0.38 -1.19
C TYR A 61 10.94 0.07 -2.07
N TYR A 62 10.61 0.82 -3.11
CA TYR A 62 11.58 1.59 -3.87
C TYR A 62 10.95 2.91 -4.32
N TRP A 63 11.80 3.84 -4.74
CA TRP A 63 11.35 5.14 -5.21
C TRP A 63 11.71 5.33 -6.66
N GLU A 64 10.88 6.07 -7.37
CA GLU A 64 11.13 6.51 -8.73
C GLU A 64 11.15 8.03 -8.79
N LEU A 65 11.95 8.57 -9.71
CA LEU A 65 11.91 9.96 -10.13
C LEU A 65 11.61 9.99 -11.61
N ASN A 66 10.46 10.57 -11.98
CA ASN A 66 9.97 10.59 -13.36
C ASN A 66 9.90 9.18 -13.98
N GLY A 67 9.46 8.19 -13.19
CA GLY A 67 9.34 6.78 -13.60
C GLY A 67 10.66 6.01 -13.67
N SER A 68 11.80 6.64 -13.34
CA SER A 68 13.10 5.95 -13.26
C SER A 68 13.42 5.59 -11.82
N THR A 69 13.77 4.34 -11.55
CA THR A 69 14.17 3.89 -10.20
C THR A 69 15.33 4.73 -9.66
N LEU A 70 15.17 5.22 -8.44
CA LEU A 70 16.19 5.92 -7.70
C LEU A 70 17.06 4.94 -6.94
N GLU A 71 18.36 4.97 -7.24
CA GLU A 71 19.36 4.24 -6.47
C GLU A 71 19.69 4.95 -5.16
N ASN A 72 19.90 4.17 -4.12
CA ASN A 72 20.36 4.68 -2.84
C ASN A 72 21.81 5.17 -2.94
N THR A 73 22.05 6.37 -2.41
CA THR A 73 23.33 7.07 -2.38
C THR A 73 23.52 7.73 -1.00
N THR A 74 24.70 8.28 -0.73
CA THR A 74 24.91 9.08 0.49
C THR A 74 24.05 10.36 0.55
N ARG A 75 23.52 10.81 -0.60
CA ARG A 75 22.66 12.01 -0.70
C ARG A 75 21.17 11.67 -0.64
N ARG A 76 20.75 10.63 -1.35
CA ARG A 76 19.35 10.17 -1.47
C ARG A 76 19.29 8.72 -1.04
N TYR A 77 18.58 8.42 0.04
CA TYR A 77 18.47 7.05 0.52
C TYR A 77 17.13 6.78 1.20
N GLN A 78 16.72 5.53 1.17
CA GLN A 78 15.54 5.06 1.88
C GLN A 78 15.86 4.68 3.32
N ARG A 79 14.92 4.95 4.24
CA ARG A 79 14.88 4.35 5.58
C ARG A 79 13.49 3.79 5.80
N GLY A 80 13.38 2.46 5.75
CA GLY A 80 12.08 1.81 5.57
C GLY A 80 11.50 2.23 4.22
N ALA A 81 10.26 2.71 4.22
CA ALA A 81 9.58 3.20 3.02
C ALA A 81 9.86 4.68 2.71
N ASN A 82 10.35 5.46 3.68
CA ASN A 82 10.53 6.91 3.52
C ASN A 82 11.81 7.23 2.72
N LEU A 83 11.71 8.19 1.80
CA LEU A 83 12.87 8.71 1.06
C LEU A 83 13.46 9.93 1.76
N HIS A 84 14.75 9.85 2.08
CA HIS A 84 15.51 10.96 2.63
C HIS A 84 16.44 11.57 1.57
N ILE A 85 16.39 12.89 1.45
CA ILE A 85 17.31 13.67 0.61
C ILE A 85 18.05 14.62 1.53
N THR A 86 19.36 14.46 1.69
CA THR A 86 20.14 15.22 2.69
C THR A 86 20.47 16.64 2.25
N ARG A 87 20.61 16.85 0.94
CA ARG A 87 20.84 18.16 0.32
C ARG A 87 20.12 18.21 -1.01
N VAL A 88 18.98 18.88 -1.05
CA VAL A 88 18.16 19.06 -2.25
C VAL A 88 18.90 19.86 -3.31
N ASP A 89 18.79 19.44 -4.56
CA ASP A 89 19.49 20.00 -5.71
C ASP A 89 18.52 20.15 -6.88
N ARG A 90 18.38 21.37 -7.41
CA ARG A 90 17.38 21.69 -8.43
C ARG A 90 17.60 20.92 -9.73
N GLU A 91 18.83 20.66 -10.14
CA GLU A 91 19.12 19.94 -11.38
C GLU A 91 18.84 18.43 -11.24
N ARG A 92 19.02 17.89 -10.04
CA ARG A 92 18.96 16.45 -9.79
C ARG A 92 17.65 15.97 -9.18
N ASP A 93 16.89 16.85 -8.54
CA ASP A 93 15.66 16.54 -7.80
C ASP A 93 14.40 17.19 -8.38
N SER A 94 14.51 17.87 -9.53
CA SER A 94 13.31 18.36 -10.23
C SER A 94 12.58 17.19 -10.89
N GLY A 95 11.31 17.01 -10.52
CA GLY A 95 10.46 15.99 -11.11
C GLY A 95 9.38 15.48 -10.15
N GLN A 96 8.83 14.34 -10.52
CA GLN A 96 7.80 13.62 -9.78
C GLN A 96 8.41 12.41 -9.07
N PHE A 97 8.43 12.46 -7.74
CA PHE A 97 8.78 11.35 -6.88
C PHE A 97 7.56 10.48 -6.63
N THR A 98 7.71 9.17 -6.83
CA THR A 98 6.68 8.17 -6.54
C THR A 98 7.28 7.05 -5.71
N CYS A 99 6.52 6.58 -4.72
CA CYS A 99 6.86 5.41 -3.93
C CYS A 99 6.18 4.20 -4.54
N VAL A 100 6.92 3.11 -4.72
CA VAL A 100 6.38 1.82 -5.15
C VAL A 100 6.54 0.82 -4.01
N ALA A 101 5.44 0.18 -3.65
CA ALA A 101 5.38 -0.87 -2.64
C ALA A 101 5.07 -2.20 -3.33
N VAL A 102 5.86 -3.23 -3.01
CA VAL A 102 5.76 -4.57 -3.58
C VAL A 102 5.52 -5.58 -2.46
N ASP A 103 4.40 -6.26 -2.52
CA ASP A 103 4.05 -7.28 -1.54
C ASP A 103 4.91 -8.56 -1.69
N PRO A 104 4.87 -9.49 -0.71
CA PRO A 104 5.61 -10.74 -0.81
C PRO A 104 5.21 -11.64 -2.00
N ARG A 105 4.01 -11.44 -2.57
CA ARG A 105 3.49 -12.18 -3.73
C ARG A 105 3.98 -11.57 -5.05
N GLY A 106 4.60 -10.40 -5.02
CA GLY A 106 5.10 -9.68 -6.18
C GLY A 106 4.10 -8.68 -6.77
N THR A 107 2.94 -8.47 -6.15
CA THR A 107 2.00 -7.42 -6.54
C THR A 107 2.54 -6.07 -6.13
N SER A 108 2.52 -5.10 -7.05
CA SER A 108 2.99 -3.75 -6.80
C SER A 108 1.88 -2.73 -6.90
N ILE A 109 1.96 -1.69 -6.07
CA ILE A 109 1.14 -0.47 -6.17
C ILE A 109 2.06 0.76 -6.15
N THR A 110 1.61 1.84 -6.79
CA THR A 110 2.35 3.10 -6.89
C THR A 110 1.58 4.21 -6.19
N SER A 111 2.27 5.03 -5.40
CA SER A 111 1.66 6.13 -4.66
C SER A 111 1.22 7.27 -5.58
N SER A 112 0.53 8.26 -5.02
CA SER A 112 0.46 9.57 -5.64
C SER A 112 1.86 10.15 -5.85
N SER A 113 2.03 11.02 -6.84
CA SER A 113 3.29 11.69 -7.10
C SER A 113 3.45 12.94 -6.24
N ALA A 114 4.69 13.29 -5.93
CA ALA A 114 5.07 14.51 -5.23
C ALA A 114 6.24 15.21 -5.93
N SER A 115 6.26 16.54 -5.87
CA SER A 115 7.38 17.36 -6.36
C SER A 115 8.05 18.12 -5.22
N LEU A 116 9.27 18.60 -5.45
CA LEU A 116 9.92 19.56 -4.58
C LEU A 116 9.85 20.94 -5.22
N ASN A 117 9.21 21.88 -4.53
CA ASN A 117 9.20 23.28 -4.94
C ASN A 117 10.46 23.93 -4.37
N ILE A 118 11.54 23.86 -5.15
CA ILE A 118 12.86 24.26 -4.70
C ILE A 118 12.99 25.78 -4.80
N GLN A 119 13.30 26.43 -3.68
CA GLN A 119 13.59 27.86 -3.58
C GLN A 119 15.09 28.12 -3.74
#